data_AF-A0A1L9RID2-F1
#
_entry.id   AF-A0A1L9RID2-F1
#
_cell.length_a   1.000
_cell.length_b   1.000
_cell.length_c   1.000
_cell.angle_alpha   90.00
_cell.angle_beta   90.00
_cell.angle_gamma   90.00
#
_symmetry.space_group_name_H-M   'P 1'
#
loop_
_entity.id
_entity.type
_entity.pdbx_description
1 polymer ?
#
loop_
_entity_poly.entity_id
_entity_poly.type
_entity_poly.pdbx_seq_one_letter_code
_entity_poly.pdbx_strand_id
1 'polypeptide(L)'
;MEIPSTELPKPPIPYVKGWRFTVQSHTPPPPTPVTQNGCCNSMPEIEERRDLSAAERCLQNPPLPGKAGSTTLELEIVHLLKVKDGTNAQVFVINIIGSNPESSWPGQKVVAKVYDPLYHDDDDGYLNSFRCVDKHYTHEVASYENLSEFQGDAVPTFYGSYSLDIPVEGLGVRTVRLILVEYIPGILMKDANPQDFSQSARQQVMKKIIDFETDVYFKKDMCNEDISPRNVIMHPEGKLVYIDFANVLFGRKTDDYFASTIDMFLGQYISPLLRWTNQDNAWDFQDWIDWDWEPWVKAEYAHTADTITQEQRERYDS
;
A
#
# COMPACT_ATOMS: atom_id res chain seq x y z
N MET A 1 -1.60 24.10 -19.28
CA MET A 1 -1.14 23.12 -18.28
C MET A 1 -1.74 23.56 -16.96
N GLU A 2 -2.38 22.64 -16.25
CA GLU A 2 -2.96 22.90 -14.93
C GLU A 2 -1.86 22.97 -13.88
N ILE A 3 -2.10 23.68 -12.79
CA ILE A 3 -1.10 23.87 -11.73
C ILE A 3 -1.14 22.64 -10.80
N PRO A 4 -0.04 21.89 -10.62
CA PRO A 4 0.10 20.75 -9.69
C PRO A 4 -0.24 21.09 -8.23
N SER A 5 -0.62 20.11 -7.40
CA SER A 5 -1.08 20.44 -6.02
C SER A 5 0.13 20.87 -5.24
N THR A 6 1.25 20.20 -5.48
CA THR A 6 2.60 20.56 -5.03
C THR A 6 3.01 22.00 -5.35
N GLU A 7 2.38 22.65 -6.34
CA GLU A 7 2.61 24.06 -6.68
C GLU A 7 1.56 25.02 -6.07
N LEU A 8 0.42 24.51 -5.58
CA LEU A 8 -0.55 25.33 -4.84
C LEU A 8 0.03 25.70 -3.46
N PRO A 9 -0.22 26.93 -2.96
CA PRO A 9 0.18 27.29 -1.60
C PRO A 9 -0.46 26.35 -0.57
N LYS A 10 0.38 25.59 0.15
CA LYS A 10 -0.02 24.68 1.23
C LYS A 10 0.48 25.17 2.58
N PRO A 11 -0.23 24.88 3.68
CA PRO A 11 0.34 25.04 5.02
C PRO A 11 1.54 24.10 5.21
N PRO A 12 2.40 24.35 6.21
CA PRO A 12 3.50 23.46 6.54
C PRO A 12 3.02 22.07 6.95
N ILE A 13 3.79 21.05 6.59
CA ILE A 13 3.51 19.66 6.98
C ILE A 13 3.54 19.55 8.53
N PRO A 14 2.43 19.12 9.17
CA PRO A 14 2.33 19.11 10.64
C PRO A 14 3.09 17.94 11.28
N TYR A 15 3.47 16.92 10.51
CA TYR A 15 4.09 15.69 10.99
C TYR A 15 5.58 15.89 11.33
N VAL A 16 5.85 16.43 12.51
CA VAL A 16 7.22 16.68 13.00
C VAL A 16 7.57 15.80 14.20
N LYS A 17 8.87 15.51 14.39
CA LYS A 17 9.34 14.75 15.55
C LYS A 17 8.95 15.46 16.86
N GLY A 18 8.44 14.69 17.82
CA GLY A 18 7.93 15.17 19.10
C GLY A 18 6.48 15.67 19.05
N TRP A 19 5.85 15.70 17.86
CA TRP A 19 4.44 16.05 17.76
C TRP A 19 3.57 14.99 18.43
N ARG A 20 2.63 15.45 19.26
CA ARG A 20 1.66 14.62 19.96
C ARG A 20 0.26 14.89 19.43
N PHE A 21 -0.49 13.83 19.22
CA PHE A 21 -1.83 13.91 18.67
C PHE A 21 -2.68 12.72 19.12
N THR A 22 -3.99 12.93 19.11
CA THR A 22 -4.96 11.90 19.48
C THR A 22 -5.64 11.39 18.23
N VAL A 23 -5.76 10.07 18.12
CA VAL A 23 -6.48 9.40 17.04
C VAL A 23 -7.64 8.61 17.59
N GLN A 24 -8.71 8.48 16.81
CA GLN A 24 -9.88 7.68 17.14
C GLN A 24 -9.95 6.46 16.23
N SER A 25 -10.21 5.28 16.78
CA SER A 25 -10.35 4.06 15.99
C SER A 25 -11.48 4.21 14.98
N HIS A 26 -11.29 3.62 13.81
CA HIS A 26 -12.20 3.78 12.69
C HIS A 26 -12.24 2.51 11.86
N THR A 27 -13.44 1.98 11.65
CA THR A 27 -13.66 0.90 10.69
C THR A 27 -14.01 1.53 9.35
N PRO A 28 -13.20 1.32 8.30
CA PRO A 28 -13.49 1.85 6.97
C PRO A 28 -14.77 1.26 6.37
N PRO A 29 -15.37 1.93 5.38
CA PRO A 29 -16.30 1.25 4.47
C PRO A 29 -15.57 0.15 3.67
N PRO A 30 -16.29 -0.71 2.93
CA PRO A 30 -15.66 -1.66 2.02
C PRO A 30 -14.70 -0.97 1.02
N PRO A 31 -13.68 -1.69 0.49
CA PRO A 31 -12.79 -1.19 -0.54
C PRO A 31 -13.56 -0.50 -1.68
N THR A 32 -13.08 0.67 -2.09
CA THR A 32 -13.69 1.41 -3.20
C THR A 32 -13.52 0.64 -4.51
N PRO A 33 -14.43 0.76 -5.48
CA PRO A 33 -14.24 0.13 -6.79
C PRO A 33 -12.94 0.61 -7.47
N VAL A 34 -12.20 -0.31 -8.11
CA VAL A 34 -11.02 -0.01 -8.90
C VAL A 34 -11.41 0.04 -10.37
N THR A 35 -11.34 1.22 -11.00
CA THR A 35 -11.73 1.42 -12.40
C THR A 35 -10.64 2.15 -13.18
N GLN A 36 -10.65 2.05 -14.51
CA GLN A 36 -9.61 2.59 -15.42
C GLN A 36 -9.37 4.11 -15.28
N ASN A 37 -10.27 4.86 -14.61
CA ASN A 37 -10.08 6.27 -14.27
C ASN A 37 -10.60 6.61 -12.86
N GLY A 38 -10.66 5.64 -11.96
CA GLY A 38 -11.35 5.80 -10.65
C GLY A 38 -10.77 6.91 -9.78
N CYS A 39 -9.51 7.26 -10.00
CA CYS A 39 -8.80 8.32 -9.28
C CYS A 39 -8.56 9.58 -10.10
N CYS A 40 -8.96 9.67 -11.37
CA CYS A 40 -8.68 10.84 -12.19
C CYS A 40 -9.64 12.00 -11.86
N ASN A 41 -9.17 13.24 -12.00
CA ASN A 41 -10.06 14.41 -11.88
C ASN A 41 -11.04 14.49 -13.05
N SER A 42 -12.29 14.82 -12.74
CA SER A 42 -13.32 15.23 -13.68
C SER A 42 -13.29 16.74 -13.91
N MET A 43 -13.98 17.22 -14.95
CA MET A 43 -14.04 18.65 -15.27
C MET A 43 -14.49 19.54 -14.09
N PRO A 44 -15.53 19.18 -13.29
CA PRO A 44 -15.89 19.97 -12.12
C PRO A 44 -14.81 19.99 -11.03
N GLU A 45 -14.06 18.91 -10.85
CA GLU A 45 -12.99 18.82 -9.83
C GLU A 45 -11.77 19.64 -10.24
N ILE A 46 -11.51 19.70 -11.55
CA ILE A 46 -10.54 20.61 -12.16
C ILE A 46 -10.94 22.08 -11.92
N GLU A 47 -12.22 22.41 -12.05
CA GLU A 47 -12.73 23.77 -11.80
C GLU A 47 -12.60 24.13 -10.31
N GLU A 48 -13.06 23.26 -9.41
CA GLU A 48 -12.91 23.42 -7.95
C GLU A 48 -11.46 23.72 -7.56
N ARG A 49 -10.52 22.96 -8.14
CA ARG A 49 -9.09 23.12 -7.91
C ARG A 49 -8.55 24.49 -8.28
N ARG A 50 -9.09 25.12 -9.33
CA ARG A 50 -8.65 26.45 -9.78
C ARG A 50 -9.16 27.54 -8.83
N ASP A 51 -10.31 27.32 -8.21
CA ASP A 51 -11.01 28.33 -7.42
C ASP A 51 -10.70 28.25 -5.91
N LEU A 52 -10.29 27.08 -5.41
CA LEU A 52 -10.06 26.83 -3.98
C LEU A 52 -8.60 26.51 -3.67
N SER A 53 -8.13 26.97 -2.50
CA SER A 53 -6.85 26.52 -1.96
C SER A 53 -6.88 25.03 -1.59
N ALA A 54 -5.71 24.39 -1.55
CA ALA A 54 -5.61 22.98 -1.20
C ALA A 54 -6.22 22.65 0.19
N ALA A 55 -6.12 23.58 1.15
CA ALA A 55 -6.69 23.44 2.48
C ALA A 55 -8.23 23.56 2.47
N GLU A 56 -8.80 24.50 1.71
CA GLU A 56 -10.26 24.63 1.57
C GLU A 56 -10.86 23.39 0.90
N ARG A 57 -10.19 22.83 -0.11
CA ARG A 57 -10.63 21.58 -0.74
C ARG A 57 -10.68 20.41 0.24
N CYS A 58 -9.72 20.32 1.16
CA CYS A 58 -9.74 19.30 2.22
C CYS A 58 -10.90 19.45 3.20
N LEU A 59 -11.43 20.67 3.39
CA LEU A 59 -12.59 20.90 4.24
C LEU A 59 -13.91 20.58 3.51
N GLN A 60 -13.95 20.77 2.18
CA GLN A 60 -15.12 20.46 1.36
C GLN A 60 -15.21 18.97 0.98
N ASN A 61 -14.08 18.27 0.94
CA ASN A 61 -13.98 16.85 0.58
C ASN A 61 -13.48 16.02 1.77
N PRO A 62 -14.31 15.78 2.81
CA PRO A 62 -13.92 14.91 3.91
C PRO A 62 -13.72 13.46 3.43
N PRO A 63 -12.86 12.67 4.11
CA PRO A 63 -12.65 11.26 3.76
C PRO A 63 -13.95 10.45 3.78
N LEU A 64 -13.98 9.33 3.03
CA LEU A 64 -15.14 8.46 3.00
C LEU A 64 -15.67 8.12 4.40
N PRO A 65 -17.00 8.12 4.60
CA PRO A 65 -17.59 7.81 5.90
C PRO A 65 -17.38 6.33 6.22
N GLY A 66 -17.02 6.06 7.47
CA GLY A 66 -17.00 4.72 8.04
C GLY A 66 -17.62 4.73 9.44
N LYS A 67 -17.25 3.77 10.28
CA LYS A 67 -17.74 3.69 11.66
C LYS A 67 -16.65 4.15 12.61
N ALA A 68 -16.89 5.27 13.28
CA ALA A 68 -16.06 5.69 14.40
C ALA A 68 -16.16 4.66 15.53
N GLY A 69 -15.01 4.18 16.00
CA GLY A 69 -14.90 3.31 17.14
C GLY A 69 -14.82 4.09 18.45
N SER A 70 -14.90 3.37 19.56
CA SER A 70 -14.86 3.93 20.91
C SER A 70 -13.44 4.10 21.46
N THR A 71 -12.43 3.60 20.75
CA THR A 71 -11.04 3.62 21.23
C THR A 71 -10.34 4.87 20.76
N THR A 72 -9.67 5.59 21.66
CA THR A 72 -8.74 6.64 21.29
C THR A 72 -7.33 6.31 21.73
N LEU A 73 -6.34 6.72 20.95
CA LEU A 73 -4.93 6.59 21.27
C LEU A 73 -4.26 7.97 21.26
N GLU A 74 -3.42 8.23 22.26
CA GLU A 74 -2.52 9.36 22.26
C GLU A 74 -1.15 8.89 21.76
N LEU A 75 -0.67 9.53 20.70
CA LEU A 75 0.52 9.12 19.95
C LEU A 75 1.58 10.23 19.98
N GLU A 76 2.85 9.85 19.94
CA GLU A 76 3.98 10.78 19.81
C GLU A 76 4.90 10.35 18.66
N ILE A 77 5.21 11.27 17.74
CA ILE A 77 6.16 10.99 16.64
C ILE A 77 7.59 10.94 17.16
N VAL A 78 8.28 9.81 16.96
CA VAL A 78 9.67 9.64 17.39
C VAL A 78 10.69 9.67 16.25
N HIS A 79 10.29 9.26 15.04
CA HIS A 79 11.17 9.24 13.87
C HIS A 79 10.38 9.37 12.57
N LEU A 80 10.89 10.14 11.60
CA LEU A 80 10.24 10.35 10.31
C LEU A 80 10.84 9.37 9.29
N LEU A 81 10.01 8.56 8.63
CA LEU A 81 10.45 7.62 7.60
C LEU A 81 10.27 8.20 6.20
N LYS A 82 9.07 8.74 5.93
CA LYS A 82 8.71 9.37 4.65
C LYS A 82 7.71 10.47 4.93
N VAL A 83 8.20 11.69 5.16
CA VAL A 83 7.34 12.86 5.37
C VAL A 83 7.78 13.96 4.42
N LYS A 84 7.01 14.15 3.34
CA LYS A 84 7.27 15.17 2.32
C LYS A 84 6.01 15.44 1.51
N ASP A 85 5.94 16.62 0.90
CA ASP A 85 4.92 16.95 -0.08
C ASP A 85 5.12 16.11 -1.36
N GLY A 86 4.03 15.85 -2.08
CA GLY A 86 4.04 14.99 -3.26
C GLY A 86 4.34 13.52 -2.90
N THR A 87 3.68 12.97 -1.88
CA THR A 87 3.72 11.53 -1.61
C THR A 87 2.36 10.94 -1.29
N ASN A 88 2.14 9.70 -1.73
CA ASN A 88 0.86 8.99 -1.53
C ASN A 88 0.44 8.87 -0.06
N ALA A 89 1.39 8.84 0.87
CA ALA A 89 1.15 8.80 2.31
C ALA A 89 2.36 9.32 3.10
N GLN A 90 2.10 9.84 4.30
CA GLN A 90 3.10 10.28 5.26
C GLN A 90 3.37 9.14 6.24
N VAL A 91 4.63 8.74 6.40
CA VAL A 91 5.02 7.56 7.16
C VAL A 91 6.04 7.93 8.23
N PHE A 92 5.77 7.55 9.47
CA PHE A 92 6.65 7.84 10.61
C PHE A 92 6.46 6.83 11.74
N VAL A 93 7.49 6.69 12.57
CA VAL A 93 7.48 5.86 13.77
C VAL A 93 6.91 6.66 14.92
N ILE A 94 6.02 6.03 15.69
CA ILE A 94 5.36 6.60 16.86
C ILE A 94 5.59 5.76 18.12
N ASN A 95 5.40 6.39 19.27
CA ASN A 95 5.10 5.74 20.54
C ASN A 95 3.62 5.92 20.87
N ILE A 96 3.00 4.89 21.43
CA ILE A 96 1.66 4.99 22.02
C ILE A 96 1.86 5.40 23.47
N ILE A 97 1.46 6.62 23.83
CA ILE A 97 1.66 7.20 25.17
C ILE A 97 0.42 7.08 26.06
N GLY A 98 -0.75 6.84 25.47
CA GLY A 98 -2.00 6.60 26.19
C GLY A 98 -3.06 5.94 25.32
N SER A 99 -4.01 5.25 25.96
CA SER A 99 -5.19 4.70 25.30
C SER A 99 -6.44 4.86 26.17
N ASN A 100 -7.59 5.02 25.52
CA ASN A 100 -8.89 4.98 26.17
C ASN A 100 -9.82 4.05 25.39
N PRO A 101 -10.33 2.93 25.97
CA PRO A 101 -10.06 2.46 27.33
C PRO A 101 -8.58 2.09 27.53
N GLU A 102 -8.13 2.06 28.79
CA GLU A 102 -6.75 1.67 29.11
C GLU A 102 -6.47 0.26 28.59
N SER A 103 -5.40 0.13 27.82
CA SER A 103 -4.96 -1.11 27.20
C SER A 103 -3.44 -1.22 27.29
N SER A 104 -2.96 -2.42 27.59
CA SER A 104 -1.54 -2.72 27.61
C SER A 104 -1.04 -2.82 26.17
N TRP A 105 -0.50 -1.72 25.65
CA TRP A 105 0.28 -1.78 24.42
C TRP A 105 1.65 -2.36 24.76
N PRO A 106 2.14 -3.37 24.03
CA PRO A 106 3.54 -3.72 24.14
C PRO A 106 4.34 -2.46 23.84
N GLY A 107 5.45 -2.21 24.56
CA GLY A 107 6.35 -1.06 24.33
C GLY A 107 7.08 -1.11 22.98
N GLN A 108 6.38 -1.55 21.93
CA GLN A 108 6.79 -1.71 20.56
C GLN A 108 6.79 -0.36 19.86
N LYS A 109 7.77 -0.21 18.98
CA LYS A 109 7.75 0.86 17.98
C LYS A 109 6.65 0.53 16.98
N VAL A 110 5.81 1.51 16.70
CA VAL A 110 4.71 1.37 15.75
C VAL A 110 4.95 2.34 14.61
N VAL A 111 4.60 1.95 13.39
CA VAL A 111 4.61 2.83 12.22
C VAL A 111 3.19 3.34 11.99
N ALA A 112 3.05 4.65 11.90
CA ALA A 112 1.85 5.30 11.42
C ALA A 112 2.03 5.65 9.94
N LYS A 113 1.06 5.24 9.11
CA LYS A 113 0.92 5.66 7.70
C LYS A 113 -0.35 6.48 7.59
N VAL A 114 -0.20 7.77 7.31
CA VAL A 114 -1.28 8.76 7.23
C VAL A 114 -1.56 9.09 5.77
N TYR A 115 -2.82 8.95 5.37
CA TYR A 115 -3.29 9.29 4.02
C TYR A 115 -3.85 10.71 4.04
N ASP A 116 -2.96 11.67 3.81
CA ASP A 116 -3.26 13.09 3.84
C ASP A 116 -3.42 13.64 2.42
N PRO A 117 -4.65 13.93 1.94
CA PRO A 117 -4.87 14.40 0.58
C PRO A 117 -4.20 15.75 0.30
N LEU A 118 -3.92 16.55 1.35
CA LEU A 118 -3.27 17.85 1.20
C LEU A 118 -1.84 17.73 0.64
N TYR A 119 -1.12 16.67 1.02
CA TYR A 119 0.28 16.43 0.64
C TYR A 119 0.45 15.25 -0.33
N HIS A 120 -0.66 14.78 -0.88
CA HIS A 120 -0.70 13.70 -1.86
C HIS A 120 -0.03 14.12 -3.17
N ASP A 121 0.63 13.18 -3.84
CA ASP A 121 1.15 13.37 -5.20
C ASP A 121 0.01 13.26 -6.21
N ASP A 122 -0.41 14.38 -6.78
CA ASP A 122 -1.56 14.42 -7.65
C ASP A 122 -1.23 14.39 -9.14
N ASP A 123 0.02 14.04 -9.49
CA ASP A 123 0.51 13.88 -10.87
C ASP A 123 0.15 15.10 -11.73
N ASP A 124 0.68 16.25 -11.34
CA ASP A 124 0.43 17.54 -11.97
C ASP A 124 -1.06 17.95 -12.07
N GLY A 125 -1.85 17.49 -11.09
CA GLY A 125 -3.29 17.74 -11.03
C GLY A 125 -4.13 16.78 -11.88
N TYR A 126 -3.53 15.76 -12.47
CA TYR A 126 -4.25 14.69 -13.17
C TYR A 126 -5.09 13.85 -12.21
N LEU A 127 -4.56 13.55 -11.03
CA LEU A 127 -5.19 12.71 -10.02
C LEU A 127 -6.03 13.52 -9.02
N ASN A 128 -7.17 12.94 -8.64
CA ASN A 128 -7.98 13.38 -7.53
C ASN A 128 -7.42 12.81 -6.23
N SER A 129 -6.70 13.64 -5.48
CA SER A 129 -6.06 13.25 -4.22
C SER A 129 -7.03 12.62 -3.22
N PHE A 130 -8.28 13.10 -3.12
CA PHE A 130 -9.28 12.61 -2.18
C PHE A 130 -9.69 11.17 -2.50
N ARG A 131 -9.97 10.89 -3.78
CA ARG A 131 -10.29 9.53 -4.24
C ARG A 131 -9.09 8.58 -4.10
N CYS A 132 -7.88 9.04 -4.43
CA CYS A 132 -6.67 8.25 -4.27
C CYS A 132 -6.46 7.83 -2.81
N VAL A 133 -6.50 8.77 -1.87
CA VAL A 133 -6.26 8.47 -0.45
C VAL A 133 -7.34 7.57 0.13
N ASP A 134 -8.61 7.74 -0.27
CA ASP A 134 -9.71 6.88 0.14
C ASP A 134 -9.55 5.45 -0.42
N LYS A 135 -9.16 5.31 -1.69
CA LYS A 135 -8.81 4.01 -2.29
C LYS A 135 -7.67 3.36 -1.50
N HIS A 136 -6.54 4.05 -1.35
CA HIS A 136 -5.36 3.51 -0.67
C HIS A 136 -5.68 3.07 0.76
N TYR A 137 -6.37 3.90 1.52
CA TYR A 137 -6.76 3.59 2.90
C TYR A 137 -7.68 2.38 2.99
N THR A 138 -8.77 2.35 2.21
CA THR A 138 -9.76 1.26 2.28
C THR A 138 -9.18 -0.09 1.82
N HIS A 139 -8.36 -0.09 0.76
CA HIS A 139 -7.71 -1.30 0.27
C HIS A 139 -6.64 -1.82 1.21
N GLU A 140 -5.81 -0.94 1.76
CA GLU A 140 -4.72 -1.36 2.62
C GLU A 140 -5.26 -1.95 3.93
N VAL A 141 -6.29 -1.34 4.54
CA VAL A 141 -6.95 -1.92 5.72
C VAL A 141 -7.55 -3.30 5.41
N ALA A 142 -8.34 -3.41 4.35
CA ALA A 142 -8.93 -4.69 3.96
C ALA A 142 -7.87 -5.75 3.65
N SER A 143 -6.73 -5.34 3.08
CA SER A 143 -5.62 -6.25 2.78
C SER A 143 -5.00 -6.80 4.06
N TYR A 144 -4.69 -5.94 5.04
CA TYR A 144 -4.17 -6.40 6.33
C TYR A 144 -5.14 -7.36 7.03
N GLU A 145 -6.45 -7.08 7.01
CA GLU A 145 -7.47 -7.97 7.58
C GLU A 145 -7.48 -9.35 6.91
N ASN A 146 -7.40 -9.40 5.57
CA ASN A 146 -7.36 -10.65 4.80
C ASN A 146 -6.03 -11.41 4.96
N LEU A 147 -4.93 -10.69 5.20
CA LEU A 147 -3.58 -11.23 5.36
C LEU A 147 -3.22 -11.56 6.82
N SER A 148 -4.20 -11.62 7.72
CA SER A 148 -4.01 -11.90 9.15
C SER A 148 -3.16 -13.14 9.46
N GLU A 149 -3.20 -14.18 8.64
CA GLU A 149 -2.36 -15.39 8.84
C GLU A 149 -0.87 -15.18 8.52
N PHE A 150 -0.52 -14.14 7.78
CA PHE A 150 0.86 -13.79 7.43
C PHE A 150 1.47 -12.74 8.37
N GLN A 151 0.65 -12.17 9.26
CA GLN A 151 1.07 -11.09 10.15
C GLN A 151 2.06 -11.56 11.22
N GLY A 152 3.11 -10.76 11.45
CA GLY A 152 4.20 -11.06 12.37
C GLY A 152 5.30 -11.94 11.77
N ASP A 153 5.18 -12.32 10.49
CA ASP A 153 6.23 -13.03 9.76
C ASP A 153 6.52 -12.38 8.40
N ALA A 154 5.69 -12.64 7.39
CA ALA A 154 5.86 -12.06 6.05
C ALA A 154 5.15 -10.70 5.89
N VAL A 155 4.17 -10.40 6.73
CA VAL A 155 3.41 -9.14 6.72
C VAL A 155 3.53 -8.49 8.11
N PRO A 156 3.66 -7.15 8.24
CA PRO A 156 3.65 -6.50 9.53
C PRO A 156 2.37 -6.78 10.31
N THR A 157 2.47 -6.88 11.64
CA THR A 157 1.28 -6.92 12.48
C THR A 157 0.45 -5.64 12.31
N PHE A 158 -0.85 -5.78 12.05
CA PHE A 158 -1.79 -4.68 11.89
C PHE A 158 -2.44 -4.35 13.24
N TYR A 159 -2.20 -3.14 13.75
CA TYR A 159 -2.76 -2.69 15.03
C TYR A 159 -4.11 -1.99 14.89
N GLY A 160 -4.49 -1.63 13.67
CA GLY A 160 -5.79 -1.08 13.37
C GLY A 160 -5.73 0.20 12.53
N SER A 161 -6.92 0.75 12.30
CA SER A 161 -7.14 1.93 11.50
C SER A 161 -7.83 3.03 12.30
N TYR A 162 -7.46 4.27 12.04
CA TYR A 162 -7.82 5.41 12.86
C TYR A 162 -8.08 6.67 12.03
N SER A 163 -8.68 7.66 12.70
CA SER A 163 -8.93 9.00 12.19
C SER A 163 -8.17 10.01 13.03
N LEU A 164 -7.66 11.04 12.37
CA LEU A 164 -6.95 12.15 12.98
C LEU A 164 -7.55 13.46 12.49
N ASP A 165 -7.91 14.31 13.44
CA ASP A 165 -8.40 15.66 13.17
C ASP A 165 -7.25 16.66 13.27
N ILE A 166 -7.01 17.39 12.17
CA ILE A 166 -5.93 18.37 12.05
C ILE A 166 -6.54 19.77 11.92
N PRO A 167 -6.22 20.71 12.83
CA PRO A 167 -6.68 22.08 12.70
C PRO A 167 -6.16 22.75 11.43
N VAL A 168 -7.02 23.52 10.78
CA VAL A 168 -6.68 24.41 9.67
C VAL A 168 -6.91 25.84 10.16
N GLU A 169 -5.84 26.63 10.23
CA GLU A 169 -5.85 27.97 10.81
C GLU A 169 -6.95 28.84 10.20
N GLY A 170 -7.87 29.33 11.05
CA GLY A 170 -8.97 30.20 10.65
C GLY A 170 -10.10 29.54 9.85
N LEU A 171 -10.00 28.26 9.49
CA LEU A 171 -10.97 27.60 8.58
C LEU A 171 -11.71 26.41 9.20
N GLY A 172 -11.11 25.72 10.19
CA GLY A 172 -11.78 24.63 10.88
C GLY A 172 -10.86 23.45 11.16
N VAL A 173 -11.36 22.23 10.95
CA VAL A 173 -10.63 20.98 11.18
C VAL A 173 -10.81 20.10 9.95
N ARG A 174 -9.71 19.56 9.44
CA ARG A 174 -9.72 18.54 8.39
C ARG A 174 -9.41 17.18 9.00
N THR A 175 -10.21 16.17 8.67
CA THR A 175 -9.99 14.80 9.12
C THR A 175 -9.12 14.06 8.10
N VAL A 176 -8.16 13.28 8.56
CA VAL A 176 -7.38 12.34 7.74
C VAL A 176 -7.47 10.94 8.30
N ARG A 177 -7.22 9.94 7.43
CA ARG A 177 -7.20 8.52 7.81
C ARG A 177 -5.77 8.05 8.01
N LEU A 178 -5.58 7.10 8.91
CA LEU A 178 -4.29 6.45 9.09
C LEU A 178 -4.44 4.99 9.50
N ILE A 179 -3.37 4.23 9.30
CA ILE A 179 -3.20 2.89 9.85
C ILE A 179 -1.99 2.83 10.77
N LEU A 180 -2.05 1.93 11.74
CA LEU A 180 -0.94 1.60 12.63
C LEU A 180 -0.48 0.16 12.35
N VAL A 181 0.80 -0.01 12.07
CA VAL A 181 1.41 -1.31 11.77
C VAL A 181 2.72 -1.49 12.54
N GLU A 182 3.17 -2.73 12.65
CA GLU A 182 4.44 -3.10 13.25
C GLU A 182 5.62 -2.38 12.60
N TYR A 183 6.52 -1.87 13.44
CA TYR A 183 7.83 -1.42 12.96
C TYR A 183 8.71 -2.62 12.68
N ILE A 184 9.10 -2.79 11.41
CA ILE A 184 10.00 -3.86 10.98
C ILE A 184 11.44 -3.32 10.93
N PRO A 185 12.38 -3.91 11.69
CA PRO A 185 13.78 -3.55 11.57
C PRO A 185 14.36 -4.17 10.28
N GLY A 186 15.26 -3.45 9.64
CA GLY A 186 15.88 -3.89 8.39
C GLY A 186 16.15 -2.74 7.44
N ILE A 187 16.45 -3.10 6.20
CA ILE A 187 16.62 -2.16 5.08
C ILE A 187 15.57 -2.47 4.03
N LEU A 188 15.09 -1.44 3.32
CA LEU A 188 14.28 -1.67 2.14
C LEU A 188 15.15 -2.33 1.07
N MET A 189 14.60 -3.30 0.35
CA MET A 189 15.31 -4.01 -0.71
C MET A 189 15.80 -3.05 -1.80
N LYS A 190 15.06 -1.96 -2.09
CA LYS A 190 15.50 -0.90 -3.00
C LYS A 190 16.79 -0.18 -2.57
N ASP A 191 17.06 -0.13 -1.26
CA ASP A 191 18.19 0.59 -0.68
C ASP A 191 19.38 -0.36 -0.43
N ALA A 192 19.18 -1.67 -0.60
CA ALA A 192 20.23 -2.67 -0.53
C ALA A 192 20.98 -2.74 -1.86
N ASN A 193 22.29 -2.96 -1.80
CA ASN A 193 23.10 -3.19 -2.99
C ASN A 193 23.08 -4.68 -3.36
N PRO A 194 22.50 -5.10 -4.51
CA PRO A 194 22.42 -6.51 -4.90
C PRO A 194 23.80 -7.18 -5.01
N GLN A 195 24.85 -6.41 -5.29
CA GLN A 195 26.23 -6.91 -5.42
C GLN A 195 26.83 -7.37 -4.09
N ASP A 196 26.24 -6.97 -2.95
CA ASP A 196 26.66 -7.45 -1.63
C ASP A 196 26.17 -8.89 -1.36
N PHE A 197 25.32 -9.44 -2.26
CA PHE A 197 24.74 -10.77 -2.14
C PHE A 197 25.24 -11.69 -3.26
N SER A 198 25.62 -12.92 -2.88
CA SER A 198 25.91 -13.96 -3.87
C SER A 198 24.70 -14.23 -4.77
N GLN A 199 24.94 -14.67 -6.01
CA GLN A 199 23.87 -15.00 -6.95
C GLN A 199 22.87 -16.01 -6.36
N SER A 200 23.35 -17.04 -5.64
CA SER A 200 22.48 -18.02 -4.98
C SER A 200 21.59 -17.38 -3.90
N ALA A 201 22.11 -16.43 -3.14
CA ALA A 201 21.31 -15.69 -2.16
C ALA A 201 20.22 -14.83 -2.84
N ARG A 202 20.55 -14.18 -3.95
CA ARG A 202 19.58 -13.40 -4.74
C ARG A 202 18.50 -14.28 -5.37
N GLN A 203 18.85 -15.47 -5.87
CA GLN A 203 17.88 -16.47 -6.32
C GLN A 203 16.93 -16.89 -5.19
N GLN A 204 17.43 -17.09 -3.98
CA GLN A 204 16.58 -17.41 -2.82
C GLN A 204 15.66 -16.24 -2.42
N VAL A 205 16.12 -15.00 -2.54
CA VAL A 205 15.28 -13.80 -2.35
C VAL A 205 14.15 -13.77 -3.38
N MET A 206 14.48 -13.92 -4.67
CA MET A 206 13.48 -13.95 -5.74
C MET A 206 12.49 -15.09 -5.56
N LYS A 207 12.96 -16.27 -5.16
CA LYS A 207 12.09 -17.41 -4.85
C LYS A 207 11.09 -17.08 -3.73
N LYS A 208 11.54 -16.46 -2.64
CA LYS A 208 10.65 -16.05 -1.54
C LYS A 208 9.60 -15.03 -1.97
N ILE A 209 9.95 -14.12 -2.89
CA ILE A 209 9.02 -13.15 -3.47
C ILE A 209 7.93 -13.85 -4.27
N ILE A 210 8.31 -14.75 -5.18
CA ILE A 210 7.36 -15.52 -5.98
C ILE A 210 6.48 -16.40 -5.09
N ASP A 211 7.06 -17.07 -4.09
CA ASP A 211 6.32 -17.96 -3.19
C ASP A 211 5.28 -17.17 -2.37
N PHE A 212 5.65 -16.02 -1.79
CA PHE A 212 4.72 -15.16 -1.06
C PHE A 212 3.61 -14.62 -1.96
N GLU A 213 3.98 -14.08 -3.12
CA GLU A 213 3.02 -13.53 -4.07
C GLU A 213 2.04 -14.62 -4.54
N THR A 214 2.52 -15.83 -4.80
CA THR A 214 1.68 -16.97 -5.19
C THR A 214 0.71 -17.37 -4.09
N ASP A 215 1.17 -17.37 -2.84
CA ASP A 215 0.32 -17.66 -1.69
C ASP A 215 -0.79 -16.62 -1.52
N VAL A 216 -0.48 -15.33 -1.67
CA VAL A 216 -1.49 -14.25 -1.65
C VAL A 216 -2.44 -14.37 -2.84
N TYR A 217 -1.90 -14.58 -4.04
CA TYR A 217 -2.66 -14.71 -5.29
C TYR A 217 -3.67 -15.85 -5.26
N PHE A 218 -3.28 -17.00 -4.70
CA PHE A 218 -4.14 -18.17 -4.67
C PHE A 218 -4.98 -18.27 -3.40
N LYS A 219 -4.36 -18.20 -2.21
CA LYS A 219 -5.06 -18.47 -0.95
C LYS A 219 -6.00 -17.34 -0.55
N LYS A 220 -5.78 -16.12 -1.06
CA LYS A 220 -6.59 -14.94 -0.74
C LYS A 220 -7.37 -14.36 -1.91
N ASP A 221 -7.20 -14.91 -3.11
CA ASP A 221 -7.73 -14.32 -4.34
C ASP A 221 -7.38 -12.81 -4.46
N MET A 222 -6.16 -12.44 -4.06
CA MET A 222 -5.68 -11.06 -4.05
C MET A 222 -4.51 -10.89 -5.02
N CYS A 223 -4.56 -9.90 -5.90
CA CYS A 223 -3.42 -9.55 -6.76
C CYS A 223 -2.80 -8.26 -6.24
N ASN A 224 -1.55 -8.28 -5.77
CA ASN A 224 -0.86 -7.05 -5.40
C ASN A 224 -0.13 -6.49 -6.63
N GLU A 225 -0.62 -5.38 -7.18
CA GLU A 225 -0.08 -4.75 -8.37
C GLU A 225 1.21 -3.93 -8.11
N ASP A 226 1.65 -3.81 -6.85
CA ASP A 226 2.83 -3.02 -6.47
C ASP A 226 3.88 -3.86 -5.71
N ILE A 227 4.12 -5.09 -6.17
CA ILE A 227 5.23 -5.91 -5.67
C ILE A 227 6.52 -5.40 -6.30
N SER A 228 7.27 -4.62 -5.54
CA SER A 228 8.50 -3.97 -5.98
C SER A 228 9.52 -3.88 -4.84
N PRO A 229 10.83 -3.72 -5.10
CA PRO A 229 11.86 -3.63 -4.05
C PRO A 229 11.63 -2.52 -3.01
N ARG A 230 10.85 -1.48 -3.36
CA ARG A 230 10.48 -0.40 -2.42
C ARG A 230 9.47 -0.83 -1.35
N ASN A 231 8.80 -1.96 -1.56
CA ASN A 231 7.73 -2.49 -0.74
C ASN A 231 8.14 -3.81 -0.05
N VAL A 232 9.44 -4.13 -0.05
CA VAL A 232 10.01 -5.30 0.64
C VAL A 232 11.10 -4.86 1.60
N ILE A 233 10.97 -5.21 2.87
CA ILE A 233 12.01 -5.03 3.89
C ILE A 233 12.80 -6.32 4.04
N MET A 234 14.12 -6.23 3.94
CA MET A 234 15.05 -7.29 4.25
C MET A 234 15.35 -7.28 5.75
N HIS A 235 14.75 -8.20 6.48
CA HIS A 235 14.90 -8.31 7.93
C HIS A 235 16.29 -8.91 8.28
N PRO A 236 16.95 -8.49 9.37
CA PRO A 236 18.24 -9.04 9.79
C PRO A 236 18.27 -10.55 10.02
N GLU A 237 17.11 -11.15 10.34
CA GLU A 237 16.96 -12.61 10.49
C GLU A 237 16.85 -13.36 9.14
N GLY A 238 16.98 -12.68 8.00
CA GLY A 238 16.90 -13.28 6.66
C GLY A 238 15.47 -13.52 6.16
N LYS A 239 14.48 -12.89 6.80
CA LYS A 239 13.08 -12.85 6.36
C LYS A 239 12.84 -11.69 5.41
N LEU A 240 11.86 -11.83 4.52
CA LEU A 240 11.35 -10.73 3.70
C LEU A 240 10.00 -10.33 4.26
N VAL A 241 9.83 -9.05 4.54
CA VAL A 241 8.56 -8.50 5.05
C VAL A 241 7.98 -7.56 4.00
N TYR A 242 6.77 -7.87 3.55
CA TYR A 242 6.07 -7.14 2.50
C TYR A 242 5.20 -6.05 3.12
N ILE A 243 5.32 -4.84 2.59
CA ILE A 243 4.60 -3.66 3.06
C ILE A 243 3.85 -3.01 1.88
N ASP A 244 3.00 -2.03 2.20
CA ASP A 244 2.25 -1.25 1.21
C ASP A 244 1.29 -2.10 0.35
N PHE A 245 0.07 -2.28 0.85
CA PHE A 245 -0.99 -3.04 0.17
C PHE A 245 -2.09 -2.14 -0.41
N ALA A 246 -1.76 -0.87 -0.68
CA ALA A 246 -2.73 0.13 -1.15
C ALA A 246 -3.27 -0.14 -2.58
N ASN A 247 -2.56 -0.94 -3.38
CA ASN A 247 -2.91 -1.28 -4.76
C ASN A 247 -3.27 -2.77 -4.95
N VAL A 248 -3.75 -3.44 -3.90
CA VAL A 248 -4.25 -4.80 -4.04
C VAL A 248 -5.59 -4.81 -4.78
N LEU A 249 -5.75 -5.72 -5.74
CA LEU A 249 -7.03 -6.08 -6.35
C LEU A 249 -7.64 -7.29 -5.66
N PHE A 250 -8.82 -7.12 -5.08
CA PHE A 250 -9.60 -8.21 -4.50
C PHE A 250 -10.34 -8.98 -5.60
N GLY A 251 -10.29 -10.30 -5.55
CA GLY A 251 -10.76 -11.15 -6.65
C GLY A 251 -9.91 -10.97 -7.92
N ARG A 252 -8.68 -10.46 -7.79
CA ARG A 252 -7.66 -10.36 -8.86
C ARG A 252 -8.11 -9.60 -10.11
N LYS A 253 -9.13 -8.75 -10.02
CA LYS A 253 -9.71 -8.02 -11.16
C LYS A 253 -10.05 -6.58 -10.78
N THR A 254 -10.18 -5.72 -11.79
CA THR A 254 -10.77 -4.39 -11.62
C THR A 254 -12.31 -4.48 -11.69
N ASP A 255 -12.99 -3.43 -11.23
CA ASP A 255 -14.45 -3.30 -11.21
C ASP A 255 -15.03 -2.71 -12.51
N ASP A 256 -14.20 -2.51 -13.54
CA ASP A 256 -14.65 -2.03 -14.84
C ASP A 256 -15.58 -3.03 -15.53
N TYR A 257 -16.54 -2.52 -16.30
CA TYR A 257 -17.46 -3.36 -17.08
C TYR A 257 -16.72 -4.33 -18.00
N PHE A 258 -15.60 -3.90 -18.60
CA PHE A 258 -14.77 -4.75 -19.44
C PHE A 258 -14.00 -5.81 -18.64
N ALA A 259 -13.61 -5.53 -17.39
CA ALA A 259 -12.94 -6.50 -16.53
C ALA A 259 -13.89 -7.65 -16.12
N SER A 260 -15.20 -7.38 -16.04
CA SER A 260 -16.20 -8.43 -15.80
C SER A 260 -16.29 -9.49 -16.90
N THR A 261 -15.78 -9.20 -18.10
CA THR A 261 -15.71 -10.16 -19.22
C THR A 261 -14.43 -10.98 -19.28
N ILE A 262 -13.46 -10.69 -18.41
CA ILE A 262 -12.18 -11.41 -18.34
C ILE A 262 -12.28 -12.45 -17.23
N ASP A 263 -12.38 -13.73 -17.61
CA ASP A 263 -12.19 -14.83 -16.66
C ASP A 263 -10.72 -14.88 -16.25
N MET A 264 -10.45 -14.58 -14.98
CA MET A 264 -9.12 -14.63 -14.37
C MET A 264 -8.97 -15.86 -13.46
N PHE A 265 -9.72 -16.92 -13.76
CA PHE A 265 -9.70 -18.21 -13.06
C PHE A 265 -9.89 -18.08 -11.54
N LEU A 266 -10.80 -17.21 -11.09
CA LEU A 266 -10.98 -16.84 -9.67
C LEU A 266 -11.12 -18.08 -8.77
N GLY A 267 -10.42 -18.09 -7.63
CA GLY A 267 -10.37 -19.23 -6.72
C GLY A 267 -9.53 -20.42 -7.21
N GLN A 268 -8.99 -20.37 -8.44
CA GLN A 268 -8.11 -21.40 -8.96
C GLN A 268 -6.64 -21.03 -8.77
N TYR A 269 -5.82 -22.06 -8.57
CA TYR A 269 -4.37 -21.95 -8.53
C TYR A 269 -3.84 -21.68 -9.93
N ILE A 270 -3.05 -20.62 -10.06
CA ILE A 270 -2.33 -20.29 -11.30
C ILE A 270 -0.85 -20.42 -11.03
N SER A 271 -0.25 -21.39 -11.72
CA SER A 271 1.16 -21.75 -11.58
C SER A 271 2.07 -20.53 -11.77
N PRO A 272 3.10 -20.33 -10.93
CA PRO A 272 4.11 -19.31 -11.12
C PRO A 272 4.80 -19.40 -12.48
N LEU A 273 4.85 -20.59 -13.09
CA LEU A 273 5.37 -20.77 -14.45
C LEU A 273 4.63 -19.90 -15.48
N LEU A 274 3.31 -19.68 -15.35
CA LEU A 274 2.58 -18.84 -16.29
C LEU A 274 2.79 -17.35 -16.00
N ARG A 275 2.91 -17.00 -14.71
CA ARG A 275 2.90 -15.60 -14.27
C ARG A 275 4.30 -15.00 -14.27
N TRP A 276 5.31 -15.74 -13.85
CA TRP A 276 6.67 -15.23 -13.63
C TRP A 276 7.66 -15.63 -14.73
N THR A 277 7.30 -16.46 -15.70
CA THR A 277 8.22 -16.77 -16.82
C THR A 277 8.43 -15.56 -17.74
N ASN A 278 7.39 -14.75 -17.95
CA ASN A 278 7.55 -13.45 -18.60
C ASN A 278 8.28 -12.49 -17.65
N GLN A 279 9.24 -11.73 -18.18
CA GLN A 279 10.04 -10.76 -17.42
C GLN A 279 9.23 -9.56 -16.90
N ASP A 280 8.01 -9.33 -17.38
CA ASP A 280 7.18 -8.21 -16.94
C ASP A 280 6.97 -8.18 -15.41
N ASN A 281 6.67 -9.33 -14.80
CA ASN A 281 6.52 -9.43 -13.34
C ASN A 281 7.86 -9.35 -12.58
N ALA A 282 8.97 -9.57 -13.26
CA ALA A 282 10.32 -9.42 -12.71
C ALA A 282 10.95 -8.05 -13.01
N TRP A 283 10.25 -7.16 -13.72
CA TRP A 283 10.79 -5.91 -14.25
C TRP A 283 11.39 -5.02 -13.16
N ASP A 284 10.66 -4.81 -12.08
CA ASP A 284 11.10 -3.99 -10.95
C ASP A 284 12.29 -4.62 -10.17
N PHE A 285 12.65 -5.88 -10.46
CA PHE A 285 13.72 -6.62 -9.80
C PHE A 285 14.94 -6.87 -10.70
N GLN A 286 15.06 -6.22 -11.86
CA GLN A 286 16.14 -6.46 -12.81
C GLN A 286 17.54 -6.31 -12.19
N ASP A 287 17.75 -5.35 -11.29
CA ASP A 287 19.04 -5.15 -10.62
C ASP A 287 19.44 -6.34 -9.72
N TRP A 288 18.47 -7.18 -9.34
CA TRP A 288 18.69 -8.38 -8.54
C TRP A 288 18.94 -9.64 -9.37
N ILE A 289 18.74 -9.59 -10.70
CA ILE A 289 18.75 -10.75 -11.59
C ILE A 289 19.88 -10.61 -12.61
N ASP A 290 20.93 -11.42 -12.46
CA ASP A 290 22.08 -11.50 -13.39
C ASP A 290 22.28 -12.92 -13.95
N TRP A 291 21.21 -13.72 -13.95
CA TRP A 291 21.16 -15.08 -14.50
C TRP A 291 20.01 -15.20 -15.51
N ASP A 292 19.98 -16.31 -16.24
CA ASP A 292 18.90 -16.60 -17.18
C ASP A 292 17.59 -16.83 -16.42
N TRP A 293 16.73 -15.80 -16.39
CA TRP A 293 15.50 -15.77 -15.60
C TRP A 293 14.52 -16.89 -15.95
N GLU A 294 14.13 -16.99 -17.22
CA GLU A 294 13.14 -17.96 -17.68
C GLU A 294 13.58 -19.41 -17.42
N PRO A 295 14.82 -19.83 -17.78
CA PRO A 295 15.31 -21.17 -17.44
C PRO A 295 15.31 -21.44 -15.93
N TRP A 296 15.66 -20.45 -15.12
CA TRP A 296 15.66 -20.58 -13.66
C TRP A 296 14.24 -20.76 -13.10
N VAL A 297 13.28 -19.92 -13.50
CA VAL A 297 11.86 -20.05 -13.08
C VAL A 297 11.30 -21.41 -13.49
N LYS A 298 11.58 -21.86 -14.73
CA LYS A 298 11.16 -23.18 -15.23
C LYS A 298 11.73 -24.32 -14.39
N ALA A 299 12.99 -24.21 -13.96
CA ALA A 299 13.62 -25.23 -13.13
C ALA A 299 13.04 -25.27 -11.71
N GLU A 300 12.92 -24.12 -11.05
CA GLU A 300 12.42 -24.01 -9.66
C GLU A 300 10.95 -24.44 -9.55
N TYR A 301 10.12 -24.06 -10.52
CA TYR A 301 8.68 -24.30 -10.51
C TYR A 301 8.24 -25.42 -11.47
N ALA A 302 9.16 -26.25 -11.98
CA ALA A 302 8.82 -27.40 -12.83
C ALA A 302 7.75 -28.31 -12.21
N HIS A 303 7.77 -28.44 -10.88
CA HIS A 303 6.83 -29.25 -10.11
C HIS A 303 5.37 -28.75 -10.15
N THR A 304 5.12 -27.52 -10.60
CA THR A 304 3.77 -26.96 -10.77
C THR A 304 3.29 -27.02 -12.23
N ALA A 305 4.03 -27.69 -13.12
CA ALA A 305 3.66 -27.79 -14.54
C ALA A 305 2.36 -28.57 -14.76
N ASP A 306 2.13 -29.62 -13.97
CA ASP A 306 0.95 -30.50 -14.10
C ASP A 306 -0.34 -29.86 -13.57
N THR A 307 -0.24 -28.74 -12.83
CA THR A 307 -1.42 -28.00 -12.38
C THR A 307 -1.96 -27.03 -13.43
N ILE A 308 -1.24 -26.85 -14.55
CA ILE A 308 -1.59 -25.88 -15.59
C ILE A 308 -2.60 -26.49 -16.55
N THR A 309 -3.78 -25.88 -16.65
CA THR A 309 -4.81 -26.30 -17.63
C THR A 309 -4.51 -25.76 -19.02
N GLN A 310 -5.08 -26.38 -20.06
CA GLN A 310 -4.95 -25.90 -21.44
C GLN A 310 -5.50 -24.48 -21.61
N GLU A 311 -6.65 -24.20 -20.98
CA GLU A 311 -7.28 -22.88 -20.99
C GLU A 311 -6.38 -21.81 -20.35
N GLN A 312 -5.71 -22.15 -19.24
CA GLN A 312 -4.73 -21.26 -18.61
C GLN A 312 -3.54 -20.98 -19.53
N ARG A 313 -3.02 -21.98 -20.27
CA ARG A 313 -1.93 -21.75 -21.24
C ARG A 313 -2.35 -20.79 -22.33
N GLU A 314 -3.49 -21.06 -22.98
CA GLU A 314 -4.00 -20.24 -24.07
C GLU A 314 -4.23 -18.78 -23.65
N ARG A 315 -4.58 -18.54 -22.38
CA ARG A 315 -4.81 -17.20 -21.84
C ARG A 315 -3.53 -16.42 -21.51
N TYR A 316 -2.47 -17.11 -21.08
CA TYR A 316 -1.21 -16.50 -20.66
C TYR A 316 -0.13 -16.49 -21.77
N ASP A 317 -0.31 -17.28 -22.84
CA ASP A 317 0.54 -17.29 -24.04
C ASP A 317 0.08 -16.25 -25.11
N SER A 318 -1.05 -15.56 -24.89
CA SER A 318 -1.67 -14.56 -25.80
C SER A 318 -1.23 -13.12 -25.50
#